data_AF-X1LXX5-F1
#
_entry.id   AF-X1LXX5-F1
#
_cell.length_a   1.000
_cell.length_b   1.000
_cell.length_c   1.000
_cell.angle_alpha   90.00
_cell.angle_beta   90.00
_cell.angle_gamma   90.00
#
_symmetry.space_group_name_H-M   'P 1'
#
loop_
_entity.id
_entity.type
_entity.pdbx_description
1 polymer ?
#
loop_
_entity_poly.entity_id
_entity_poly.type
_entity_poly.pdbx_seq_one_letter_code
_entity_poly.pdbx_strand_id
1 'polypeptide(L)' 'KDFDIIGFSLGYELTYTNVLNMLHLAQIPVLASERNDSHPVVIAGGSCALNPEPMADFIDFFVIG' A
#
# COMPACT_ATOMS: atom_id res chain seq x y z
N LYS A 1 15.20 -9.01 0.07
CA LYS A 1 14.90 -8.34 1.37
C LYS A 1 15.71 -7.06 1.37
N ASP A 2 15.45 -6.24 0.36
CA ASP A 2 16.41 -5.21 -0.11
C ASP A 2 15.83 -3.80 0.02
N PHE A 3 14.56 -3.70 0.41
CA PHE A 3 13.82 -2.45 0.52
C PHE A 3 13.15 -2.38 1.88
N ASP A 4 13.36 -1.27 2.57
CA ASP A 4 12.70 -0.97 3.84
C ASP A 4 11.30 -0.36 3.62
N ILE A 5 11.06 0.23 2.44
CA ILE A 5 9.82 0.94 2.10
C ILE A 5 9.42 0.64 0.64
N ILE A 6 8.12 0.46 0.41
CA ILE A 6 7.50 0.33 -0.91
C ILE A 6 6.46 1.43 -1.07
N GLY A 7 6.53 2.17 -2.18
CA GLY A 7 5.61 3.26 -2.48
C GLY A 7 4.77 3.00 -3.73
N PHE A 8 3.47 3.28 -3.64
CA PHE A 8 2.53 3.24 -4.75
C PHE A 8 1.97 4.64 -5.07
N SER A 9 1.80 4.92 -6.36
CA SER A 9 1.05 6.08 -6.83
C SER A 9 -0.35 5.64 -7.27
N LEU A 10 -1.38 6.08 -6.56
CA LEU A 10 -2.78 5.78 -6.80
C LEU A 10 -3.40 6.88 -7.65
N GLY A 11 -3.40 6.66 -8.96
CA GLY A 11 -4.00 7.60 -9.92
C GLY A 11 -5.52 7.46 -10.07
N TYR A 12 -6.05 6.24 -9.92
CA TYR A 12 -7.46 5.90 -10.13
C TYR A 12 -7.89 4.79 -9.18
N GLU A 13 -9.16 4.76 -8.72
CA GLU A 13 -9.62 3.72 -7.78
C GLU A 13 -9.58 2.31 -8.40
N LEU A 14 -9.69 2.21 -9.73
CA LEU A 14 -9.59 0.94 -10.45
C LEU A 14 -8.24 0.22 -10.28
N THR A 15 -7.20 0.91 -9.80
CA THR A 15 -5.87 0.30 -9.60
C THR A 15 -5.67 -0.30 -8.21
N TYR A 16 -6.63 -0.18 -7.29
CA TYR A 16 -6.50 -0.68 -5.92
C TYR A 16 -6.24 -2.18 -5.87
N THR A 17 -7.02 -2.96 -6.61
CA THR A 17 -6.86 -4.43 -6.67
C THR A 17 -5.51 -4.83 -7.25
N ASN A 18 -4.92 -4.02 -8.14
CA ASN A 18 -3.58 -4.26 -8.65
C ASN A 18 -2.53 -4.10 -7.55
N VAL A 19 -2.67 -3.10 -6.66
CA VAL A 19 -1.78 -2.92 -5.50
C VAL A 19 -1.87 -4.13 -4.57
N LEU A 20 -3.08 -4.57 -4.22
CA LEU A 20 -3.27 -5.75 -3.37
C LEU A 20 -2.67 -7.02 -4.00
N ASN A 21 -2.87 -7.19 -5.31
CA ASN A 21 -2.28 -8.31 -6.06
C ASN A 21 -0.75 -8.25 -6.09
N MET A 22 -0.16 -7.04 -6.22
CA MET A 22 1.30 -6.86 -6.16
C MET A 22 1.86 -7.24 -4.79
N LEU A 23 1.20 -6.85 -3.69
CA LEU A 23 1.58 -7.27 -2.34
C LEU A 23 1.52 -8.80 -2.19
N HIS A 24 0.42 -9.40 -2.64
CA HIS A 24 0.24 -10.86 -2.59
C HIS A 24 1.33 -11.61 -3.37
N LEU A 25 1.63 -11.18 -4.60
CA LEU A 25 2.68 -11.75 -5.43
C LEU A 25 4.08 -11.57 -4.82
N ALA A 26 4.31 -10.44 -4.15
CA ALA A 26 5.55 -10.15 -3.43
C ALA A 26 5.69 -10.92 -2.10
N GLN A 27 4.71 -11.75 -1.74
CA GLN A 27 4.65 -12.45 -0.44
C GLN A 27 4.68 -11.48 0.75
N ILE A 28 4.10 -10.29 0.57
CA ILE A 28 3.89 -9.30 1.63
C ILE A 28 2.44 -9.43 2.10
N PRO A 29 2.18 -9.50 3.42
CA PRO A 29 0.82 -9.50 3.94
C PRO A 29 0.01 -8.32 3.40
N VAL A 30 -1.17 -8.63 2.88
CA VAL A 30 -2.04 -7.66 2.21
C VAL A 30 -2.61 -6.67 3.24
N LEU A 31 -3.08 -7.18 4.38
CA LEU A 31 -3.55 -6.36 5.48
C LEU A 31 -2.36 -5.73 6.22
N ALA A 32 -2.45 -4.43 6.47
CA ALA A 32 -1.46 -3.69 7.25
C ALA A 32 -1.29 -4.27 8.66
N SER A 33 -2.39 -4.72 9.27
CA SER A 33 -2.40 -5.33 10.61
C SER A 33 -1.62 -6.65 10.72
N GLU A 34 -1.31 -7.30 9.60
CA GLU A 34 -0.55 -8.56 9.56
C GLU A 34 0.95 -8.34 9.32
N ARG A 35 1.36 -7.10 9.02
CA ARG A 35 2.77 -6.72 8.85
C ARG A 35 3.43 -6.48 10.21
N ASN A 36 4.74 -6.76 10.25
CA ASN A 36 5.60 -6.57 11.42
C ASN A 36 6.97 -6.07 10.97
N ASP A 37 7.90 -5.85 11.89
CA ASP A 37 9.24 -5.29 11.64
C ASP A 37 10.11 -6.08 10.63
N SER A 38 9.71 -7.30 10.23
CA SER A 38 10.39 -8.05 9.18
C SER A 38 9.90 -7.76 7.75
N HIS A 39 8.82 -6.98 7.62
CA HIS A 39 8.19 -6.61 6.36
C HIS A 39 8.47 -5.13 6.02
N PRO A 40 8.49 -4.76 4.73
CA PRO A 40 8.65 -3.36 4.35
C PRO A 40 7.40 -2.56 4.72
N VAL A 41 7.59 -1.26 4.97
CA VAL A 41 6.50 -0.31 5.13
C VAL A 41 5.90 0.01 3.76
N VAL A 42 4.58 -0.04 3.63
CA VAL A 42 3.84 0.24 2.41
C VAL A 42 3.19 1.61 2.49
N ILE A 43 3.57 2.51 1.59
CA ILE A 43 3.02 3.86 1.49
C ILE A 43 2.28 4.06 0.17
N ALA A 44 1.27 4.95 0.17
CA ALA A 44 0.55 5.32 -1.04
C ALA A 44 0.35 6.83 -1.16
N GLY A 45 0.44 7.36 -2.37
CA GLY A 45 0.17 8.77 -2.68
C GLY A 45 -0.63 8.93 -3.98
N GLY A 46 -0.73 10.14 -4.50
CA GLY A 46 -1.47 10.46 -5.74
C GLY A 46 -2.88 10.98 -5.49
N SER A 47 -3.63 11.23 -6.56
CA SER A 47 -4.97 11.83 -6.50
C SER A 47 -5.95 11.06 -5.61
N CYS A 48 -5.86 9.73 -5.60
CA CYS A 48 -6.74 8.89 -4.79
C CYS A 48 -6.37 8.87 -3.30
N ALA A 49 -5.17 9.33 -2.90
CA ALA A 49 -4.79 9.44 -1.48
C ALA A 49 -5.62 10.51 -0.73
N LEU A 50 -6.36 11.35 -1.45
CA LEU A 50 -7.35 12.27 -0.87
C LEU A 50 -8.60 11.57 -0.32
N ASN A 51 -8.86 10.32 -0.73
CA ASN A 51 -9.94 9.48 -0.23
C ASN A 51 -9.36 8.15 0.26
N PRO A 52 -8.60 8.13 1.38
CA PRO A 52 -7.79 6.98 1.79
C PRO A 52 -8.60 5.83 2.39
N GLU A 53 -9.83 6.08 2.83
CA GLU A 53 -10.67 5.11 3.57
C GLU A 53 -10.79 3.74 2.90
N PRO A 54 -11.00 3.61 1.57
CA PRO A 54 -11.11 2.30 0.93
C PRO A 54 -9.84 1.47 0.95
N MET A 55 -8.68 2.11 1.15
CA MET A 55 -7.36 1.48 1.15
C MET A 55 -6.72 1.45 2.55
N ALA A 56 -7.41 1.97 3.58
CA ALA A 56 -6.85 2.19 4.91
C ALA A 56 -6.38 0.91 5.60
N ASP A 57 -7.06 -0.21 5.38
CA ASP A 57 -6.68 -1.50 5.96
C ASP A 57 -5.44 -2.13 5.32
N PHE A 58 -4.98 -1.61 4.18
CA PHE A 58 -3.94 -2.23 3.34
C PHE A 58 -2.64 -1.42 3.24
N ILE A 59 -2.68 -0.12 3.59
CA ILE A 59 -1.56 0.81 3.44
C ILE A 59 -1.18 1.37 4.80
N ASP A 60 0.12 1.44 5.10
CA ASP A 60 0.60 1.88 6.42
C ASP A 60 0.54 3.41 6.56
N PHE A 61 0.89 4.14 5.49
CA PHE A 61 0.80 5.61 5.46
C PHE A 61 0.34 6.15 4.10
N PHE A 62 -0.53 7.16 4.13
CA PHE A 62 -0.90 7.93 2.95
C PHE A 62 -0.12 9.24 2.89
N VAL A 63 0.50 9.50 1.74
CA VAL A 63 1.17 10.75 1.44
C VAL A 63 0.18 11.62 0.68
N ILE A 64 -0.23 12.72 1.32
CA ILE A 64 -1.13 13.71 0.73
C ILE A 64 -0.30 14.89 0.22
N GLY A 65 -0.41 15.20 -1.07
CA GLY A 65 0.32 16.30 -1.72
C GLY A 65 0.23 16.25 -3.23
#